data_AF-A0A357ZZ23-F1
#
_entry.id   AF-A0A357ZZ23-F1
#
_cell.length_a   1.000
_cell.length_b   1.000
_cell.length_c   1.000
_cell.angle_alpha   90.00
_cell.angle_beta   90.00
_cell.angle_gamma   90.00
#
_symmetry.space_group_name_H-M   'P 1'
#
loop_
_entity.id
_entity.type
_entity.pdbx_description
1 polymer ?
#
loop_
_entity_poly.entity_id
_entity_poly.type
_entity_poly.pdbx_seq_one_letter_code
_entity_poly.pdbx_strand_id
1 'polypeptide(L)'
;MTEIETDQPPRGHVRVIYLGPVAPHWDVQGDSEVRGLVDEFRNRVMARLLLLPPHDPQFRRNKERVARDAERENLTLVWDLGIPED
;
A
#
# COMPACT_ATOMS: atom_id res chain seq x y z
N MET A 1 34.16 -3.16 0.20
CA MET A 1 33.69 -2.23 -0.84
C MET A 1 32.20 -2.09 -0.60
N THR A 2 31.79 -1.01 0.06
CA THR A 2 30.37 -0.79 0.39
C THR A 2 29.67 -0.50 -0.92
N GLU A 3 28.86 -1.44 -1.38
CA GLU A 3 28.00 -1.27 -2.54
C GLU A 3 27.08 -0.08 -2.24
N ILE A 4 27.24 0.98 -3.02
CA ILE A 4 26.32 2.12 -2.95
C ILE A 4 25.04 1.58 -3.60
N GLU A 5 24.04 1.24 -2.78
CA GLU A 5 22.68 1.04 -3.27
C GLU A 5 22.31 2.30 -4.05
N THR A 6 22.40 2.24 -5.37
CA THR A 6 21.85 3.26 -6.24
C THR A 6 20.35 3.14 -6.10
N ASP A 7 19.78 4.05 -5.31
CA ASP A 7 18.33 4.21 -5.10
C ASP A 7 17.67 4.29 -6.49
N GLN A 8 17.15 3.16 -6.96
CA GLN A 8 16.52 3.09 -8.28
C GLN A 8 15.24 3.90 -8.21
N PRO A 9 14.91 4.69 -9.25
CA PRO A 9 13.65 5.43 -9.25
C PRO A 9 12.49 4.45 -9.00
N PRO A 10 11.46 4.86 -8.23
CA PRO A 10 10.31 4.01 -7.97
C PRO A 10 9.73 3.45 -9.26
N ARG A 11 9.38 2.17 -9.25
CA ARG A 11 8.80 1.45 -10.39
C ARG A 11 7.37 1.90 -10.67
N GLY A 12 6.69 2.47 -9.67
CA GLY A 12 5.36 3.03 -9.79
C GLY A 12 4.79 3.45 -8.45
N HIS A 13 3.59 4.01 -8.50
CA HIS A 13 2.87 4.56 -7.35
C HIS A 13 1.63 3.74 -7.06
N VAL A 14 1.36 3.55 -5.77
CA VAL A 14 0.14 2.92 -5.27
C VAL A 14 -0.46 3.76 -4.15
N ARG A 15 -1.79 3.91 -4.19
CA ARG A 15 -2.58 4.57 -3.16
C ARG A 15 -3.53 3.56 -2.53
N VAL A 16 -3.45 3.42 -1.21
CA VAL A 16 -4.40 2.64 -0.41
C VAL A 16 -5.42 3.60 0.20
N ILE A 17 -6.67 3.48 -0.22
CA ILE A 17 -7.74 4.43 0.07
C ILE A 17 -8.71 3.81 1.06
N TYR A 18 -9.01 4.48 2.16
CA TYR A 18 -10.06 4.08 3.09
C TYR A 18 -11.43 4.48 2.53
N LEU A 19 -12.27 3.50 2.20
CA LEU A 19 -13.62 3.71 1.65
C LEU A 19 -14.68 3.93 2.72
N GLY A 20 -14.42 3.48 3.96
CA GLY A 20 -15.35 3.62 5.07
C GLY A 20 -15.57 2.34 5.88
N PRO A 21 -16.57 2.33 6.78
CA PRO A 21 -16.76 1.28 7.78
C PRO A 21 -17.44 0.01 7.23
N VAL A 22 -17.75 -0.06 5.93
CA VAL A 22 -18.36 -1.24 5.31
C VAL A 22 -17.31 -1.96 4.46
N ALA A 23 -17.23 -3.28 4.60
CA ALA A 23 -16.29 -4.07 3.82
C ALA A 23 -16.66 -4.12 2.32
N PRO A 24 -15.69 -4.04 1.39
CA PRO A 24 -14.26 -3.85 1.66
C PRO A 24 -13.97 -2.41 2.14
N HIS A 25 -13.23 -2.29 3.26
CA HIS A 25 -12.88 -0.99 3.84
C HIS A 25 -11.88 -0.20 2.99
N TRP A 26 -11.24 -0.87 2.02
CA TRP A 26 -10.08 -0.36 1.32
C TRP A 26 -10.22 -0.54 -0.19
N ASP A 27 -9.76 0.45 -0.94
CA ASP A 27 -9.41 0.30 -2.35
C ASP A 27 -7.90 0.46 -2.53
N VAL A 28 -7.36 -0.14 -3.60
CA VAL A 28 -5.96 0.01 -3.98
C VAL A 28 -5.91 0.42 -5.44
N GLN A 29 -5.38 1.62 -5.67
CA GLN A 29 -5.20 2.21 -6.99
C GLN A 29 -3.71 2.36 -7.25
N GLY A 30 -3.31 2.35 -8.53
CA GLY A 30 -1.92 2.54 -8.90
C GLY A 30 -1.74 2.73 -10.40
N ASP A 31 -0.49 2.95 -10.79
CA ASP A 31 -0.12 3.32 -12.15
C ASP A 31 -0.42 2.21 -13.17
N SER A 32 -1.02 2.60 -14.31
CA SER A 32 -1.38 1.65 -15.36
C SER A 32 -0.19 1.04 -16.09
N GLU A 33 0.95 1.74 -16.09
CA GLU A 33 2.20 1.33 -16.73
C GLU A 33 2.83 0.11 -16.06
N VAL A 34 2.53 -0.11 -14.77
CA VAL A 34 2.97 -1.28 -13.98
C VAL A 34 1.80 -2.09 -13.44
N ARG A 35 0.70 -2.16 -14.20
CA ARG A 35 -0.56 -2.83 -13.79
C ARG A 35 -0.36 -4.21 -13.16
N GLY A 36 0.46 -5.09 -13.75
CA GLY A 36 0.68 -6.43 -13.20
C GLY A 36 1.27 -6.42 -11.79
N LEU A 37 2.25 -5.53 -11.55
CA LEU A 37 2.85 -5.33 -10.23
C LEU A 37 1.84 -4.75 -9.23
N VAL A 38 1.03 -3.78 -9.67
CA VAL A 38 -0.03 -3.16 -8.87
C VAL A 38 -1.12 -4.16 -8.49
N ASP A 39 -1.53 -5.03 -9.42
CA ASP A 39 -2.56 -6.04 -9.18
C ASP A 39 -2.07 -7.10 -8.17
N GLU A 40 -0.81 -7.54 -8.27
CA GLU A 40 -0.19 -8.43 -7.28
C GLU A 40 -0.09 -7.77 -5.90
N PHE A 41 0.33 -6.50 -5.86
CA PHE A 41 0.39 -5.71 -4.64
C PHE A 41 -1.00 -5.55 -4.01
N ARG A 42 -2.01 -5.21 -4.81
CA ARG A 42 -3.41 -5.12 -4.39
C ARG A 42 -3.90 -6.41 -3.75
N ASN A 43 -3.64 -7.56 -4.36
CA ASN A 43 -4.04 -8.85 -3.79
C ASN A 43 -3.46 -9.08 -2.40
N ARG A 44 -2.18 -8.73 -2.20
CA ARG A 44 -1.50 -8.84 -0.91
C ARG A 44 -1.99 -7.84 0.13
N VAL A 45 -2.34 -6.62 -0.29
CA VAL A 45 -2.97 -5.62 0.59
C VAL A 45 -4.34 -6.08 1.03
N MET A 46 -5.20 -6.51 0.09
CA MET A 46 -6.55 -6.96 0.41
C MET A 46 -6.53 -8.21 1.30
N ALA A 47 -5.64 -9.17 1.07
CA ALA A 47 -5.48 -10.32 1.95
C ALA A 47 -5.14 -9.94 3.41
N ARG A 48 -4.48 -8.80 3.62
CA ARG A 48 -4.14 -8.30 4.96
C ARG A 48 -5.21 -7.39 5.57
N LEU A 49 -5.91 -6.61 4.75
CA LEU A 49 -6.72 -5.48 5.23
C LEU A 49 -8.23 -5.63 4.99
N LEU A 50 -8.68 -6.61 4.18
CA LEU A 50 -10.08 -6.73 3.74
C LEU A 50 -11.11 -6.56 4.87
N LEU A 51 -10.83 -7.16 6.03
CA LEU A 51 -11.71 -7.17 7.20
C LEU A 51 -11.22 -6.26 8.35
N LEU A 52 -10.15 -5.49 8.14
CA LEU A 52 -9.52 -4.69 9.19
C LEU A 52 -9.76 -3.21 8.93
N PRO A 53 -10.68 -2.54 9.66
CA PRO A 53 -10.81 -1.10 9.60
C PRO A 53 -9.61 -0.40 10.30
N PRO A 54 -9.41 0.91 10.09
CA PRO A 54 -8.26 1.65 10.63
C PRO A 54 -8.10 1.62 12.17
N HIS A 55 -9.19 1.45 12.91
CA HIS A 55 -9.20 1.41 14.37
C HIS A 55 -8.93 0.01 14.96
N ASP A 56 -8.83 -1.01 14.12
CA ASP A 56 -8.51 -2.37 14.56
C ASP A 56 -7.06 -2.46 15.08
N PRO A 57 -6.78 -3.10 16.23
CA PRO A 57 -5.42 -3.23 16.75
C PRO A 57 -4.42 -3.90 15.78
N GLN A 58 -4.89 -4.83 14.94
CA GLN A 58 -4.07 -5.54 13.97
C GLN A 58 -3.76 -4.67 12.72
N PHE A 59 -4.55 -3.62 12.47
CA PHE A 59 -4.35 -2.72 11.33
C PHE A 59 -2.93 -2.16 11.29
N ARG A 60 -2.41 -1.66 12.42
CA ARG A 60 -1.05 -1.05 12.48
C ARG A 60 0.04 -2.01 12.00
N ARG A 61 -0.01 -3.26 12.45
CA ARG A 61 0.95 -4.31 12.05
C ARG A 61 0.82 -4.65 10.58
N ASN A 62 -0.41 -4.74 10.07
CA ASN A 62 -0.63 -5.03 8.66
C ASN A 62 -0.25 -3.84 7.77
N LYS A 63 -0.45 -2.60 8.22
CA LYS A 63 0.00 -1.37 7.57
C LYS A 63 1.52 -1.36 7.39
N GLU A 64 2.28 -1.71 8.43
CA GLU A 64 3.74 -1.87 8.36
C GLU A 64 4.15 -2.98 7.37
N ARG A 65 3.46 -4.12 7.38
CA ARG A 65 3.72 -5.21 6.41
C ARG A 65 3.43 -4.77 4.97
N VAL A 66 2.40 -3.96 4.74
CA VAL A 66 2.11 -3.38 3.42
C VAL A 66 3.19 -2.39 2.99
N ALA A 67 3.72 -1.57 3.90
CA ALA A 67 4.85 -0.69 3.60
C ALA A 67 6.10 -1.48 3.21
N ARG A 68 6.41 -2.57 3.93
CA ARG A 68 7.51 -3.48 3.58
C ARG A 68 7.33 -4.16 2.22
N ASP A 69 6.11 -4.55 1.88
CA ASP A 69 5.80 -5.09 0.55
C ASP A 69 6.06 -4.06 -0.55
N ALA A 70 5.74 -2.78 -0.31
CA ALA A 70 5.97 -1.69 -1.26
C ALA A 70 7.47 -1.38 -1.41
N GLU A 71 8.21 -1.28 -0.30
CA GLU A 71 9.67 -1.14 -0.29
C GLU A 71 10.35 -2.24 -1.12
N ARG A 72 9.98 -3.51 -0.87
CA ARG A 72 10.55 -4.67 -1.58
C ARG A 72 10.32 -4.63 -3.09
N GLU A 73 9.22 -4.02 -3.52
CA GLU A 73 8.85 -3.92 -4.93
C GLU A 73 9.21 -2.59 -5.57
N ASN A 74 9.92 -1.73 -4.82
CA ASN A 74 10.28 -0.37 -5.19
C ASN A 74 9.05 0.44 -5.66
N LEU A 75 7.96 0.36 -4.90
CA LEU A 75 6.73 1.12 -5.14
C LEU A 75 6.62 2.29 -4.16
N THR A 76 6.23 3.46 -4.66
CA THR A 76 5.83 4.56 -3.79
C THR A 76 4.43 4.30 -3.25
N LEU A 77 4.30 4.19 -1.92
CA LEU A 77 3.04 3.93 -1.24
C LEU A 77 2.48 5.20 -0.58
N VAL A 78 1.23 5.52 -0.90
CA VAL A 78 0.47 6.60 -0.28
C VAL A 78 -0.76 6.03 0.45
N TRP A 79 -1.06 6.58 1.63
CA TRP A 79 -2.28 6.27 2.38
C TRP A 79 -3.25 7.43 2.29
N ASP A 80 -4.45 7.16 1.81
CA ASP A 80 -5.54 8.12 1.77
C ASP A 80 -6.62 7.69 2.75
N LEU A 81 -6.65 8.31 3.92
CA LEU A 81 -7.60 7.98 4.99
C LEU A 81 -8.86 8.85 4.95
N GLY A 82 -8.99 9.74 3.96
CA GLY A 82 -10.09 10.71 3.88
C GLY A 82 -10.06 11.77 4.99
N ILE A 83 -8.92 11.97 5.65
CA ILE A 83 -8.70 13.04 6.63
C ILE A 83 -8.07 14.20 5.86
N PRO A 84 -8.58 15.45 5.98
CA PRO A 84 -7.93 16.61 5.41
C PRO A 84 -6.47 16.68 5.88
N GLU A 85 -5.52 16.88 4.96
CA GLU A 85 -4.16 17.25 5.33
C GLU A 85 -4.21 18.70 5.86
N ASP A 86 -3.71 18.94 7.07
CA ASP A 86 -3.64 20.26 7.71
C ASP A 86 -2.70 21.23 6.96
#